data_AF-A0A3N7F6T3-F1
#
_entry.id   AF-A0A3N7F6T3-F1
#
_cell.length_a   1.000
_cell.length_b   1.000
_cell.length_c   1.000
_cell.angle_alpha   90.00
_cell.angle_beta   90.00
_cell.angle_gamma   90.00
#
_symmetry.space_group_name_H-M   'P 1'
#
loop_
_entity.id
_entity.type
_entity.pdbx_description
1 polymer ?
#
loop_
_entity_poly.entity_id
_entity_poly.type
_entity_poly.pdbx_seq_one_letter_code
_entity_poly.pdbx_strand_id
1 'polypeptide(L)'
;MKPQAMSPEQSPLGKTVSYQDEYDASLLFPIPRKMKRDEIGVNEQALPFAGVDIWTGFELSWLNARGKPQVGIATFRIPADSPNLIESKSFKLYLNSYNQTRIASLAELQAQLALDLSNAAGRQVSVSVQLPQDFAAECIAELDGDYIDEQDIAVDNYAPCPDILRADSGNIVSETLCSNLLKSNCLVTGQPDWGSVQISYTGPKLEREGLLRYLIGFRQHNEFHEQCVERIFTDILRACAPQQLTVYARYTRRGGLDINPWRSNCAEPPRHNTRTARQ
;
A
#
# COMPACT_ATOMS: atom_id res chain seq x y z
N MET A 1 -22.10 -24.51 1.12
CA MET A 1 -20.64 -24.71 1.17
C MET A 1 -20.03 -23.51 1.86
N LYS A 2 -19.26 -23.68 2.94
CA LYS A 2 -18.48 -22.55 3.50
C LYS A 2 -17.43 -22.17 2.45
N PRO A 3 -17.24 -20.89 2.11
CA PRO A 3 -16.15 -20.49 1.23
C PRO A 3 -14.84 -20.91 1.89
N GLN A 4 -14.04 -21.73 1.20
CA GLN A 4 -12.67 -22.01 1.61
C GLN A 4 -11.90 -20.68 1.59
N ALA A 5 -11.28 -20.33 2.71
CA ALA A 5 -10.42 -19.15 2.78
C ALA A 5 -9.24 -19.34 1.83
N MET A 6 -9.04 -18.39 0.91
CA MET A 6 -7.93 -18.43 -0.04
C MET A 6 -6.61 -18.11 0.68
N SER A 7 -5.57 -18.90 0.41
CA SER A 7 -4.22 -18.69 0.99
C SER A 7 -3.30 -17.98 -0.01
N PRO A 8 -2.30 -17.20 0.45
CA PRO A 8 -1.34 -16.54 -0.45
C PRO A 8 -0.61 -17.48 -1.41
N GLU A 9 -0.41 -18.75 -1.04
CA GLU A 9 0.23 -19.80 -1.85
C GLU A 9 -0.57 -20.18 -3.11
N GLN A 10 -1.88 -19.92 -3.08
CA GLN A 10 -2.78 -20.16 -4.20
C GLN A 10 -2.72 -19.03 -5.24
N SER A 11 -2.09 -17.88 -4.91
CA SER A 11 -1.90 -16.76 -5.85
C SER A 11 -1.15 -17.18 -7.12
N PRO A 12 -1.39 -16.50 -8.26
CA PRO A 12 -0.59 -16.66 -9.48
C PRO A 12 0.87 -16.19 -9.31
N LEU A 13 1.21 -15.49 -8.23
CA LEU A 13 2.55 -14.96 -7.96
C LEU A 13 3.59 -16.10 -7.91
N GLY A 14 4.71 -15.91 -8.62
CA GLY A 14 5.74 -16.96 -8.82
C GLY A 14 5.42 -18.05 -9.87
N LYS A 15 4.21 -18.08 -10.45
CA LYS A 15 3.79 -19.09 -11.46
C LYS A 15 3.80 -18.54 -12.90
N THR A 16 3.98 -19.41 -13.90
CA THR A 16 3.82 -19.06 -15.32
C THR A 16 2.33 -18.91 -15.63
N VAL A 17 1.94 -17.79 -16.25
CA VAL A 17 0.54 -17.51 -16.63
C VAL A 17 0.53 -17.13 -18.12
N SER A 18 -0.44 -17.65 -18.87
CA SER A 18 -0.69 -17.26 -20.26
C SER A 18 -1.29 -15.86 -20.32
N TYR A 19 -0.89 -15.07 -21.32
CA TYR A 19 -1.50 -13.75 -21.57
C TYR A 19 -2.97 -13.93 -21.94
N GLN A 20 -3.85 -13.07 -21.41
CA GLN A 20 -5.28 -13.14 -21.62
C GLN A 20 -5.75 -11.94 -22.44
N ASP A 21 -6.34 -12.21 -23.60
CA ASP A 21 -6.74 -11.22 -24.61
C ASP A 21 -8.20 -10.76 -24.45
N GLU A 22 -8.91 -11.21 -23.41
CA GLU A 22 -10.30 -10.86 -23.14
C GLU A 22 -10.47 -10.47 -21.68
N TYR A 23 -11.37 -9.52 -21.40
CA TYR A 23 -11.70 -9.07 -20.05
C TYR A 23 -12.10 -10.24 -19.14
N ASP A 24 -11.54 -10.26 -17.94
CA ASP A 24 -11.84 -11.29 -16.94
C ASP A 24 -11.62 -10.81 -15.50
N ALA A 25 -12.72 -10.53 -14.81
CA ALA A 25 -12.72 -10.17 -13.39
C ALA A 25 -12.35 -11.33 -12.46
N SER A 26 -12.46 -12.60 -12.90
CA SER A 26 -12.13 -13.76 -12.06
C SER A 26 -10.63 -13.89 -11.78
N LEU A 27 -9.80 -13.15 -12.52
CA LEU A 27 -8.36 -13.05 -12.30
C LEU A 27 -8.01 -12.37 -10.96
N LEU A 28 -8.90 -11.56 -10.39
CA LEU A 28 -8.68 -10.88 -9.11
C LEU A 28 -8.59 -11.90 -7.96
N PHE A 29 -7.49 -11.85 -7.22
CA PHE A 29 -7.24 -12.74 -6.09
C PHE A 29 -7.27 -11.96 -4.77
N PRO A 30 -8.41 -11.95 -4.06
CA PRO A 30 -8.49 -11.35 -2.74
C PRO A 30 -7.73 -12.16 -1.68
N ILE A 31 -7.00 -11.46 -0.81
CA ILE A 31 -6.30 -12.03 0.34
C ILE A 31 -6.93 -11.45 1.62
N PRO A 32 -7.43 -12.30 2.54
CA PRO A 32 -7.97 -11.82 3.80
C PRO A 32 -6.93 -11.06 4.63
N ARG A 33 -7.29 -9.87 5.13
CA ARG A 33 -6.41 -9.08 6.02
C ARG A 33 -6.24 -9.75 7.39
N LYS A 34 -7.28 -10.46 7.84
CA LYS A 34 -7.39 -11.11 9.14
C LYS A 34 -6.14 -11.86 9.58
N MET A 35 -5.64 -12.77 8.74
CA MET A 35 -4.55 -13.67 9.13
C MET A 35 -3.32 -12.89 9.62
N LYS A 36 -3.01 -11.78 8.94
CA LYS A 36 -1.82 -10.98 9.23
C LYS A 36 -2.06 -9.91 10.28
N ARG A 37 -3.32 -9.45 10.42
CA ARG A 37 -3.76 -8.63 11.55
C ARG A 37 -3.70 -9.40 12.87
N ASP A 38 -4.08 -10.67 12.87
CA ASP A 38 -4.00 -11.53 14.04
C ASP A 38 -2.54 -11.65 14.54
N GLU A 39 -1.55 -11.72 13.64
CA GLU A 39 -0.12 -11.78 14.00
C GLU A 39 0.39 -10.53 14.74
N ILE A 40 -0.23 -9.36 14.53
CA ILE A 40 0.13 -8.10 15.19
C ILE A 40 -0.87 -7.67 16.28
N GLY A 41 -1.86 -8.53 16.59
CA GLY A 41 -2.87 -8.28 17.60
C GLY A 41 -3.91 -7.22 17.22
N VAL A 42 -4.16 -7.02 15.92
CA VAL A 42 -5.20 -6.09 15.43
C VAL A 42 -6.54 -6.80 15.37
N ASN A 43 -7.53 -6.22 16.05
CA ASN A 43 -8.91 -6.68 16.01
C ASN A 43 -9.67 -6.02 14.84
N GLU A 44 -10.15 -6.81 13.87
CA GLU A 44 -10.90 -6.29 12.71
C GLU A 44 -12.25 -5.64 13.06
N GLN A 45 -12.85 -6.00 14.21
CA GLN A 45 -14.09 -5.36 14.68
C GLN A 45 -13.83 -4.02 15.39
N ALA A 46 -12.58 -3.73 15.75
CA ALA A 46 -12.18 -2.54 16.47
C ALA A 46 -10.77 -2.13 16.02
N LEU A 47 -10.65 -1.78 14.73
CA LEU A 47 -9.37 -1.37 14.16
C LEU A 47 -8.81 -0.18 14.94
N PRO A 48 -7.51 -0.19 15.31
CA PRO A 48 -6.88 0.94 16.01
C PRO A 48 -6.62 2.14 15.07
N PHE A 49 -6.97 2.00 13.79
CA PHE A 49 -6.79 2.98 12.73
C PHE A 49 -7.97 2.97 11.76
N ALA A 50 -8.26 4.12 11.17
CA ALA A 50 -8.85 4.24 9.85
C ALA A 50 -7.74 4.18 8.79
N GLY A 51 -8.09 3.92 7.52
CA GLY A 51 -7.06 3.91 6.49
C GLY A 51 -7.52 3.59 5.09
N VAL A 52 -6.54 3.62 4.18
CA VAL A 52 -6.72 3.29 2.76
C VAL A 52 -5.43 2.73 2.20
N ASP A 53 -5.52 1.79 1.29
CA ASP A 53 -4.43 1.40 0.40
C ASP A 53 -4.64 2.12 -0.93
N ILE A 54 -3.73 3.04 -1.25
CA ILE A 54 -3.79 3.82 -2.49
C ILE A 54 -2.89 3.15 -3.51
N TRP A 55 -3.46 2.69 -4.61
CA TRP A 55 -2.73 2.03 -5.70
C TRP A 55 -2.62 2.95 -6.90
N THR A 56 -1.49 2.91 -7.58
CA THR A 56 -1.30 3.58 -8.87
C THR A 56 -1.05 2.54 -9.95
N GLY A 57 -1.93 2.44 -10.94
CA GLY A 57 -1.79 1.61 -12.12
C GLY A 57 -1.28 2.43 -13.30
N PHE A 58 0.01 2.31 -13.61
CA PHE A 58 0.66 3.12 -14.64
C PHE A 58 0.54 2.55 -16.06
N GLU A 59 0.16 1.29 -16.17
CA GLU A 59 0.09 0.54 -17.43
C GLU A 59 -1.35 0.24 -17.85
N LEU A 60 -2.34 1.05 -17.41
CA LEU A 60 -3.74 0.86 -17.80
C LEU A 60 -3.94 1.20 -19.28
N SER A 61 -4.42 0.22 -20.05
CA SER A 61 -4.74 0.36 -21.47
C SER A 61 -6.01 -0.43 -21.83
N TRP A 62 -6.78 0.09 -22.79
CA TRP A 62 -8.00 -0.57 -23.30
C TRP A 62 -8.31 -0.12 -24.73
N LEU A 63 -9.35 -0.68 -25.35
CA LEU A 63 -9.83 -0.21 -26.65
C LEU A 63 -11.09 0.65 -26.47
N ASN A 64 -11.21 1.76 -27.20
CA ASN A 64 -12.50 2.44 -27.29
C ASN A 64 -13.51 1.63 -28.13
N ALA A 65 -14.77 2.09 -28.21
CA ALA A 65 -15.82 1.42 -28.98
C ALA A 65 -15.44 1.06 -30.43
N ARG A 66 -14.53 1.83 -31.06
CA ARG A 66 -14.05 1.62 -32.44
C ARG A 66 -12.79 0.75 -32.54
N GLY A 67 -12.23 0.31 -31.42
CA GLY A 67 -11.06 -0.56 -31.39
C GLY A 67 -9.73 0.20 -31.38
N LYS A 68 -9.77 1.52 -31.19
CA LYS A 68 -8.53 2.32 -31.05
C LYS A 68 -8.01 2.17 -29.61
N PRO A 69 -6.73 1.82 -29.41
CA PRO A 69 -6.12 1.80 -28.09
C PRO A 69 -6.23 3.15 -27.37
N GLN A 70 -6.48 3.08 -26.08
CA GLN A 70 -6.53 4.17 -25.11
C GLN A 70 -5.59 3.81 -23.97
N VAL A 71 -4.99 4.81 -23.34
CA VAL A 71 -4.09 4.62 -22.20
C VAL A 71 -4.45 5.62 -21.11
N GLY A 72 -4.16 5.29 -19.87
CA GLY A 72 -4.35 6.19 -18.73
C GLY A 72 -3.54 5.75 -17.52
N ILE A 73 -3.43 6.64 -16.53
CA ILE A 73 -2.90 6.31 -15.21
C ILE A 73 -4.09 6.22 -14.25
N ALA A 74 -4.26 5.07 -13.62
CA ALA A 74 -5.35 4.84 -12.68
C ALA A 74 -4.89 5.02 -11.24
N THR A 75 -5.72 5.64 -10.42
CA THR A 75 -5.60 5.62 -8.95
C THR A 75 -6.78 4.82 -8.40
N PHE A 76 -6.48 3.83 -7.56
CA PHE A 76 -7.47 3.04 -6.84
C PHE A 76 -7.30 3.27 -5.35
N ARG A 77 -8.41 3.39 -4.62
CA ARG A 77 -8.39 3.56 -3.16
C ARG A 77 -9.22 2.47 -2.52
N ILE A 78 -8.54 1.52 -1.89
CA ILE A 78 -9.14 0.37 -1.22
C ILE A 78 -9.21 0.68 0.28
N PRO A 79 -10.39 0.73 0.91
CA PRO A 79 -10.51 1.02 2.34
C PRO A 79 -9.73 0.03 3.20
N ALA A 80 -9.06 0.49 4.26
CA ALA A 80 -8.34 -0.40 5.16
C ALA A 80 -9.30 -1.29 5.99
N ASP A 81 -10.58 -0.92 6.12
CA ASP A 81 -11.60 -1.76 6.75
C ASP A 81 -12.17 -2.84 5.80
N SER A 82 -11.64 -2.96 4.57
CA SER A 82 -12.00 -4.05 3.68
C SER A 82 -11.57 -5.40 4.26
N PRO A 83 -12.40 -6.46 4.19
CA PRO A 83 -12.02 -7.78 4.67
C PRO A 83 -10.82 -8.34 3.90
N ASN A 84 -10.68 -7.96 2.62
CA ASN A 84 -9.60 -8.42 1.76
C ASN A 84 -8.77 -7.25 1.21
N LEU A 85 -7.45 -7.47 1.11
CA LEU A 85 -6.59 -6.76 0.15
C LEU A 85 -6.60 -7.54 -1.18
N ILE A 86 -6.05 -6.95 -2.24
CA ILE A 86 -5.98 -7.59 -3.57
C ILE A 86 -4.52 -7.91 -3.89
N GLU A 87 -4.23 -9.14 -4.29
CA GLU A 87 -2.87 -9.56 -4.61
C GLU A 87 -2.36 -8.87 -5.89
N SER A 88 -1.18 -8.22 -5.80
CA SER A 88 -0.63 -7.34 -6.85
C SER A 88 -0.52 -7.96 -8.25
N LYS A 89 -0.08 -9.22 -8.39
CA LYS A 89 0.04 -9.88 -9.70
C LYS A 89 -1.32 -10.24 -10.26
N SER A 90 -2.24 -10.73 -9.43
CA SER A 90 -3.64 -10.95 -9.83
C SER A 90 -4.27 -9.66 -10.35
N PHE A 91 -4.01 -8.53 -9.68
CA PHE A 91 -4.49 -7.21 -10.10
C PHE A 91 -3.86 -6.78 -11.43
N LYS A 92 -2.55 -6.98 -11.61
CA LYS A 92 -1.90 -6.76 -12.91
C LYS A 92 -2.55 -7.56 -14.03
N LEU A 93 -2.77 -8.86 -13.83
CA LEU A 93 -3.38 -9.74 -14.84
C LEU A 93 -4.80 -9.29 -15.18
N TYR A 94 -5.58 -8.91 -14.16
CA TYR A 94 -6.89 -8.30 -14.34
C TYR A 94 -6.83 -7.02 -15.19
N LEU A 95 -5.92 -6.08 -14.90
CA LEU A 95 -5.78 -4.87 -15.71
C LEU A 95 -5.35 -5.19 -17.16
N ASN A 96 -4.46 -6.16 -17.35
CA ASN A 96 -4.04 -6.60 -18.69
C ASN A 96 -5.20 -7.18 -19.52
N SER A 97 -6.21 -7.78 -18.88
CA SER A 97 -7.41 -8.28 -19.56
C SER A 97 -8.20 -7.17 -20.28
N TYR A 98 -7.99 -5.89 -19.90
CA TYR A 98 -8.58 -4.76 -20.59
C TYR A 98 -7.87 -4.39 -21.91
N ASN A 99 -6.63 -4.81 -22.14
CA ASN A 99 -5.79 -4.31 -23.24
C ASN A 99 -6.45 -4.47 -24.62
N GLN A 100 -7.20 -5.55 -24.82
CA GLN A 100 -7.94 -5.86 -26.05
C GLN A 100 -9.46 -5.74 -25.90
N THR A 101 -9.92 -5.27 -24.74
CA THR A 101 -11.34 -5.12 -24.42
C THR A 101 -11.86 -3.76 -24.88
N ARG A 102 -13.01 -3.76 -25.56
CA ARG A 102 -13.70 -2.53 -26.00
C ARG A 102 -14.57 -1.99 -24.87
N ILE A 103 -14.34 -0.74 -24.50
CA ILE A 103 -15.16 0.00 -23.53
C ILE A 103 -15.70 1.26 -24.21
N ALA A 104 -16.99 1.57 -24.02
CA ALA A 104 -17.63 2.65 -24.77
C ALA A 104 -17.22 4.04 -24.26
N SER A 105 -16.90 4.16 -22.96
CA SER A 105 -16.52 5.44 -22.35
C SER A 105 -15.58 5.28 -21.14
N LEU A 106 -14.90 6.37 -20.77
CA LEU A 106 -14.10 6.40 -19.54
C LEU A 106 -14.94 6.13 -18.28
N ALA A 107 -16.16 6.66 -18.24
CA ALA A 107 -17.08 6.47 -17.11
C ALA A 107 -17.46 4.99 -16.91
N GLU A 108 -17.68 4.27 -18.01
CA GLU A 108 -17.95 2.83 -17.99
C GLU A 108 -16.73 2.04 -17.50
N LEU A 109 -15.52 2.39 -17.97
CA LEU A 109 -14.28 1.78 -17.49
C LEU A 109 -14.13 1.95 -15.97
N GLN A 110 -14.28 3.19 -15.48
CA GLN A 110 -14.16 3.49 -14.05
C GLN A 110 -15.22 2.76 -13.21
N ALA A 111 -16.46 2.69 -13.69
CA ALA A 111 -17.55 1.98 -13.01
C ALA A 111 -17.28 0.47 -12.94
N GLN A 112 -16.82 -0.14 -14.03
CA GLN A 112 -16.49 -1.56 -14.07
C GLN A 112 -15.32 -1.90 -13.13
N LEU A 113 -14.22 -1.14 -13.22
CA LEU A 113 -13.06 -1.29 -12.32
C LEU A 113 -13.48 -1.16 -10.85
N ALA A 114 -14.28 -0.14 -10.53
CA ALA A 114 -14.76 0.08 -9.17
C ALA A 114 -15.63 -1.09 -8.68
N LEU A 115 -16.54 -1.60 -9.52
CA LEU A 115 -17.41 -2.73 -9.18
C LEU A 115 -16.60 -4.00 -8.90
N ASP A 116 -15.71 -4.39 -9.81
CA ASP A 116 -14.95 -5.64 -9.71
C ASP A 116 -14.02 -5.64 -8.49
N LEU A 117 -13.31 -4.53 -8.29
CA LEU A 117 -12.41 -4.36 -7.15
C LEU A 117 -13.18 -4.28 -5.83
N SER A 118 -14.38 -3.68 -5.83
CA SER A 118 -15.23 -3.66 -4.64
C SER A 118 -15.71 -5.07 -4.27
N ASN A 119 -16.06 -5.87 -5.27
CA ASN A 119 -16.47 -7.27 -5.08
C ASN A 119 -15.32 -8.12 -4.52
N ALA A 120 -14.09 -7.93 -5.03
CA ALA A 120 -12.91 -8.63 -4.51
C ALA A 120 -12.54 -8.17 -3.08
N ALA A 121 -12.47 -6.86 -2.85
CA ALA A 121 -12.08 -6.30 -1.56
C ALA A 121 -13.13 -6.52 -0.46
N GLY A 122 -14.41 -6.61 -0.82
CA GLY A 122 -15.55 -6.67 0.10
C GLY A 122 -15.99 -5.31 0.66
N ARG A 123 -15.49 -4.21 0.10
CA ARG A 123 -15.83 -2.82 0.43
C ARG A 123 -15.77 -1.95 -0.81
N GLN A 124 -16.45 -0.81 -0.78
CA GLN A 124 -16.48 0.11 -1.91
C GLN A 124 -15.07 0.67 -2.21
N VAL A 125 -14.56 0.38 -3.40
CA VAL A 125 -13.31 0.89 -3.96
C VAL A 125 -13.61 2.10 -4.85
N SER A 126 -12.84 3.18 -4.70
CA SER A 126 -12.94 4.33 -5.62
C SER A 126 -11.82 4.28 -6.67
N VAL A 127 -12.16 4.72 -7.89
CA VAL A 127 -11.29 4.65 -9.07
C VAL A 127 -11.32 5.96 -9.82
N SER A 128 -10.15 6.55 -10.05
CA SER A 128 -9.96 7.70 -10.95
C SER A 128 -8.94 7.36 -12.04
N VAL A 129 -9.17 7.84 -13.25
CA VAL A 129 -8.25 7.62 -14.38
C VAL A 129 -7.86 8.96 -14.97
N GLN A 130 -6.57 9.24 -14.99
CA GLN A 130 -5.99 10.39 -15.67
C GLN A 130 -5.64 10.01 -17.10
N LEU A 131 -6.04 10.85 -18.05
CA LEU A 131 -5.82 10.62 -19.48
C LEU A 131 -4.59 11.38 -19.99
N PRO A 132 -4.06 11.04 -21.18
CA PRO A 132 -2.81 11.61 -21.69
C PRO A 132 -2.76 13.13 -21.77
N GLN A 133 -3.90 13.78 -22.06
CA GLN A 133 -3.97 15.24 -22.09
C GLN A 133 -3.67 15.90 -20.75
N ASP A 134 -3.83 15.17 -19.64
CA ASP A 134 -3.64 15.66 -18.27
C ASP A 134 -2.32 15.17 -17.66
N PHE A 135 -1.51 14.39 -18.39
CA PHE A 135 -0.23 13.86 -17.85
C PHE A 135 0.77 14.96 -17.50
N ALA A 136 0.68 16.14 -18.12
CA ALA A 136 1.54 17.27 -17.77
C ALA A 136 1.33 17.79 -16.33
N ALA A 137 0.21 17.44 -15.68
CA ALA A 137 -0.05 17.77 -14.28
C ALA A 137 0.62 16.81 -13.28
N GLU A 138 1.25 15.73 -13.76
CA GLU A 138 1.98 14.79 -12.91
C GLU A 138 3.26 15.44 -12.38
N CYS A 139 3.37 15.48 -11.05
CA CYS A 139 4.54 16.01 -10.35
C CYS A 139 5.26 14.90 -9.57
N ILE A 140 6.56 15.09 -9.38
CA ILE A 140 7.33 14.33 -8.40
C ILE A 140 7.48 15.22 -7.17
N ALA A 141 7.13 14.69 -6.00
CA ALA A 141 7.36 15.34 -4.71
C ALA A 141 7.73 14.28 -3.67
N GLU A 142 8.66 14.64 -2.78
CA GLU A 142 9.02 13.79 -1.65
C GLU A 142 8.03 13.96 -0.49
N LEU A 143 8.08 13.04 0.47
CA LEU A 143 7.25 13.13 1.67
C LEU A 143 7.70 14.32 2.53
N ASP A 144 6.74 15.11 3.02
CA ASP A 144 6.99 16.26 3.88
C ASP A 144 7.36 15.82 5.30
N GLY A 145 8.43 16.37 5.88
CA GLY A 145 8.84 16.11 7.26
C GLY A 145 10.35 16.04 7.43
N ASP A 146 10.78 15.78 8.67
CA ASP A 146 12.20 15.64 9.01
C ASP A 146 12.69 14.24 8.63
N TYR A 147 13.65 14.16 7.71
CA TYR A 147 14.27 12.89 7.36
C TYR A 147 15.23 12.45 8.47
N ILE A 148 15.07 11.22 8.95
CA ILE A 148 15.90 10.65 10.02
C ILE A 148 17.08 9.81 9.49
N ASP A 149 17.30 9.79 8.18
CA ASP A 149 18.19 8.84 7.48
C ASP A 149 19.69 9.15 7.62
N GLU A 150 20.07 10.40 7.89
CA GLU A 150 21.48 10.85 7.87
C GLU A 150 22.26 10.56 9.18
N GLN A 151 21.69 9.76 10.07
CA GLN A 151 22.32 9.41 11.35
C GLN A 151 23.50 8.45 11.13
N ASP A 152 24.66 8.78 11.70
CA ASP A 152 25.85 7.92 11.67
C ASP A 152 25.75 6.83 12.76
N ILE A 153 25.12 5.71 12.42
CA ILE A 153 24.84 4.60 13.34
C ILE A 153 25.34 3.26 12.78
N ALA A 154 25.88 2.41 13.66
CA ALA A 154 26.20 1.02 13.31
C ALA A 154 24.94 0.14 13.43
N VAL A 155 24.61 -0.65 12.40
CA VAL A 155 23.49 -1.61 12.40
C VAL A 155 24.00 -3.01 12.17
N ASP A 156 23.73 -3.91 13.11
CA ASP A 156 24.16 -5.31 13.14
C ASP A 156 22.98 -6.30 13.11
N ASN A 157 21.77 -5.85 13.47
CA ASN A 157 20.53 -6.62 13.39
C ASN A 157 19.57 -6.04 12.34
N TYR A 158 19.09 -6.90 11.43
CA TYR A 158 18.18 -6.55 10.33
C TYR A 158 16.83 -7.27 10.43
N ALA A 159 16.39 -7.56 11.65
CA ALA A 159 15.05 -8.05 11.96
C ALA A 159 14.24 -6.95 12.69
N PRO A 160 12.91 -6.86 12.47
CA PRO A 160 12.08 -5.88 13.18
C PRO A 160 12.13 -6.14 14.68
N CYS A 161 12.46 -5.12 15.46
CA CYS A 161 12.55 -5.20 16.91
C CYS A 161 11.74 -4.05 17.52
N PRO A 162 10.45 -4.26 17.87
CA PRO A 162 9.65 -3.18 18.47
C PRO A 162 10.17 -2.77 19.85
N ASP A 163 10.88 -3.65 20.55
CA ASP A 163 11.42 -3.42 21.90
C ASP A 163 12.52 -2.36 21.95
N ILE A 164 13.01 -1.84 20.82
CA ILE A 164 13.95 -0.70 20.78
C ILE A 164 13.24 0.65 20.60
N LEU A 165 11.94 0.68 20.31
CA LEU A 165 11.18 1.91 20.21
C LEU A 165 11.06 2.58 21.58
N ARG A 166 11.46 3.85 21.67
CA ARG A 166 11.45 4.66 22.88
C ARG A 166 10.87 6.03 22.59
N ALA A 167 10.28 6.64 23.62
CA ALA A 167 9.78 8.00 23.56
C ALA A 167 9.96 8.70 24.91
N ASP A 168 10.21 10.01 24.88
CA ASP A 168 10.31 10.85 26.07
C ASP A 168 8.92 11.28 26.54
N SER A 169 8.41 10.63 27.60
CA SER A 169 7.11 10.93 28.18
C SER A 169 7.01 12.31 28.84
N GLY A 170 8.14 12.95 29.14
CA GLY A 170 8.20 14.31 29.66
C GLY A 170 8.09 15.39 28.58
N ASN A 171 8.18 15.02 27.31
CA ASN A 171 8.24 15.94 26.19
C ASN A 171 7.21 15.59 25.10
N ILE A 172 6.07 16.28 25.13
CA ILE A 172 5.01 16.10 24.14
C ILE A 172 5.26 17.03 22.95
N VAL A 173 5.32 16.44 21.76
CA VAL A 173 5.54 17.16 20.50
C VAL A 173 4.45 16.82 19.49
N SER A 174 4.35 17.65 18.45
CA SER A 174 3.68 17.31 17.20
C SER A 174 4.71 17.48 16.08
N GLU A 175 5.15 16.37 15.49
CA GLU A 175 6.15 16.38 14.42
C GLU A 175 5.85 15.31 13.38
N THR A 176 6.49 15.44 12.22
CA THR A 176 6.42 14.48 11.12
C THR A 176 7.83 14.05 10.76
N LEU A 177 8.09 12.75 10.87
CA LEU A 177 9.38 12.14 10.56
C LEU A 177 9.27 11.31 9.28
N CYS A 178 10.31 11.33 8.45
CA CYS A 178 10.37 10.59 7.19
C CYS A 178 11.61 9.69 7.12
N SER A 179 11.51 8.60 6.36
CA SER A 179 12.65 7.77 5.99
C SER A 179 12.48 7.20 4.58
N ASN A 180 13.54 7.26 3.78
CA ASN A 180 13.65 6.62 2.47
C ASN A 180 14.27 5.21 2.52
N LEU A 181 14.61 4.73 3.72
CA LEU A 181 15.37 3.51 3.94
C LEU A 181 14.49 2.27 4.18
N LEU A 182 13.15 2.42 4.13
CA LEU A 182 12.23 1.30 4.27
C LEU A 182 12.43 0.33 3.11
N LYS A 183 12.81 -0.89 3.48
CA LYS A 183 12.90 -2.03 2.57
C LYS A 183 12.34 -3.24 3.29
N SER A 184 11.54 -4.04 2.60
CA SER A 184 11.13 -5.38 3.04
C SER A 184 11.35 -6.38 1.91
N ASN A 185 10.86 -7.60 2.07
CA ASN A 185 10.82 -8.62 1.03
C ASN A 185 9.38 -9.05 0.81
N CYS A 186 9.02 -9.29 -0.44
CA CYS A 186 7.70 -9.76 -0.80
C CYS A 186 7.49 -11.17 -0.27
N LEU A 187 6.45 -11.36 0.54
CA LEU A 187 6.14 -12.62 1.23
C LEU A 187 6.11 -13.85 0.31
N VAL A 188 5.71 -13.69 -0.95
CA VAL A 188 5.53 -14.83 -1.88
C VAL A 188 6.77 -15.06 -2.77
N THR A 189 7.48 -14.00 -3.15
CA THR A 189 8.59 -14.11 -4.13
C THR A 189 9.97 -13.97 -3.53
N GLY A 190 10.08 -13.45 -2.30
CA GLY A 190 11.35 -13.09 -1.67
C GLY A 190 12.06 -11.89 -2.33
N GLN A 191 11.49 -11.31 -3.38
CA GLN A 191 12.07 -10.15 -4.07
C GLN A 191 12.02 -8.91 -3.16
N PRO A 192 12.95 -7.94 -3.32
CA PRO A 192 13.03 -6.76 -2.46
C PRO A 192 11.93 -5.73 -2.75
N ASP A 193 11.28 -5.25 -1.70
CA ASP A 193 10.33 -4.14 -1.73
C ASP A 193 11.00 -2.89 -1.23
N TRP A 194 10.83 -1.77 -1.93
CA TRP A 194 11.43 -0.49 -1.60
C TRP A 194 10.34 0.53 -1.34
N GLY A 195 10.49 1.34 -0.30
CA GLY A 195 9.55 2.39 -0.01
C GLY A 195 10.17 3.55 0.77
N SER A 196 9.39 4.60 0.84
CA SER A 196 9.58 5.70 1.79
C SER A 196 8.42 5.71 2.76
N VAL A 197 8.65 6.08 4.01
CA VAL A 197 7.63 6.14 5.05
C VAL A 197 7.63 7.49 5.74
N GLN A 198 6.43 8.01 6.00
CA GLN A 198 6.16 9.21 6.78
C GLN A 198 5.38 8.81 8.03
N ILE A 199 5.82 9.30 9.18
CA ILE A 199 5.22 9.07 10.49
C ILE A 199 4.92 10.43 11.08
N SER A 200 3.64 10.80 11.09
CA SER A 200 3.14 12.05 11.68
C SER A 200 2.42 11.72 12.98
N TYR A 201 2.79 12.38 14.07
CA TYR A 201 2.25 12.05 15.38
C TYR A 201 2.18 13.25 16.32
N THR A 202 1.27 13.15 17.29
CA THR A 202 1.25 14.01 18.48
C THR A 202 1.37 13.11 19.70
N GLY A 203 2.40 13.34 20.52
CA GLY A 203 2.68 12.51 21.70
C GLY A 203 4.09 12.64 22.25
N PRO A 204 4.48 11.73 23.15
CA PRO A 204 5.85 11.62 23.66
C PRO A 204 6.87 11.63 22.52
N LYS A 205 7.89 12.48 22.61
CA LYS A 205 8.87 12.66 21.53
C LYS A 205 9.61 11.36 21.26
N LEU A 206 9.47 10.84 20.04
CA LEU A 206 10.14 9.61 19.59
C LEU A 206 11.65 9.81 19.55
N GLU A 207 12.37 8.78 20.00
CA GLU A 207 13.82 8.70 19.88
C GLU A 207 14.18 8.30 18.41
N ARG A 208 14.89 9.19 17.70
CA ARG A 208 15.09 9.11 16.24
C ARG A 208 16.01 7.98 15.82
N GLU A 209 17.01 7.60 16.62
CA GLU A 209 17.92 6.49 16.31
C GLU A 209 17.18 5.15 16.42
N GLY A 210 16.44 4.93 17.51
CA GLY A 210 15.65 3.74 17.76
C GLY A 210 14.56 3.54 16.71
N LEU A 211 13.89 4.63 16.30
CA LEU A 211 12.94 4.59 15.18
C LEU A 211 13.63 4.20 13.86
N LEU A 212 14.78 4.81 13.54
CA LEU A 212 15.52 4.48 12.32
C LEU A 212 15.96 3.00 12.30
N ARG A 213 16.54 2.51 13.40
CA ARG A 213 16.93 1.10 13.56
C ARG A 213 15.74 0.16 13.39
N TYR A 214 14.59 0.51 13.97
CA TYR A 214 13.35 -0.26 13.83
C TYR A 214 12.92 -0.36 12.36
N LEU A 215 12.91 0.75 11.62
CA LEU A 215 12.58 0.77 10.19
C LEU A 215 13.59 -0.03 9.35
N ILE A 216 14.88 0.06 9.64
CA ILE A 216 15.93 -0.75 9.00
C ILE A 216 15.75 -2.25 9.33
N GLY A 217 15.18 -2.59 10.48
CA GLY A 217 14.86 -3.96 10.85
C GLY A 217 13.94 -4.68 9.86
N PHE A 218 13.16 -3.97 9.04
CA PHE A 218 12.34 -4.60 8.00
C PHE A 218 13.15 -5.15 6.82
N ARG A 219 14.44 -4.81 6.70
CA ARG A 219 15.26 -5.06 5.50
C ARG A 219 15.26 -6.50 5.00
N GLN A 220 15.18 -7.47 5.91
CA GLN A 220 15.10 -8.90 5.58
C GLN A 220 13.72 -9.52 5.88
N HIS A 221 12.77 -8.73 6.35
CA HIS A 221 11.44 -9.19 6.76
C HIS A 221 10.53 -9.45 5.55
N ASN A 222 9.79 -10.55 5.59
CA ASN A 222 8.85 -10.95 4.55
C ASN A 222 7.44 -10.49 4.91
N GLU A 223 6.88 -9.53 4.18
CA GLU A 223 5.56 -8.98 4.50
C GLU A 223 4.91 -8.33 3.28
N PHE A 224 3.58 -8.20 3.26
CA PHE A 224 2.92 -7.32 2.30
C PHE A 224 3.06 -5.85 2.73
N HIS A 225 2.97 -4.92 1.78
CA HIS A 225 3.19 -3.49 2.03
C HIS A 225 2.19 -2.96 3.06
N GLU A 226 0.92 -3.35 2.90
CA GLU A 226 -0.19 -3.01 3.79
C GLU A 226 0.07 -3.46 5.22
N GLN A 227 0.61 -4.66 5.37
CA GLN A 227 0.87 -5.28 6.68
C GLN A 227 2.08 -4.67 7.36
N CYS A 228 3.14 -4.36 6.60
CA CYS A 228 4.29 -3.63 7.12
C CYS A 228 3.86 -2.27 7.71
N VAL A 229 2.98 -1.53 7.03
CA VAL A 229 2.45 -0.25 7.56
C VAL A 229 1.56 -0.45 8.78
N GLU A 230 0.69 -1.47 8.78
CA GLU A 230 -0.13 -1.79 9.96
C GLU A 230 0.73 -2.16 11.16
N ARG A 231 1.83 -2.91 10.97
CA ARG A 231 2.80 -3.25 12.01
C ARG A 231 3.53 -2.03 12.55
N ILE A 232 4.06 -1.18 11.68
CA ILE A 232 4.72 0.08 12.09
C ILE A 232 3.76 0.91 12.94
N PHE A 233 2.50 1.03 12.51
CA PHE A 233 1.49 1.75 13.27
C PHE A 233 1.25 1.14 14.65
N THR A 234 1.01 -0.18 14.74
CA THR A 234 0.67 -0.82 16.02
C THR A 234 1.85 -0.89 16.99
N ASP A 235 3.06 -1.10 16.49
CA ASP A 235 4.26 -1.13 17.31
C ASP A 235 4.55 0.24 17.92
N ILE A 236 4.48 1.33 17.13
CA ILE A 236 4.62 2.70 17.64
C ILE A 236 3.49 3.04 18.61
N LEU A 237 2.25 2.69 18.28
CA LEU A 237 1.11 2.97 19.16
C LEU A 237 1.29 2.28 20.52
N ARG A 238 1.76 1.02 20.54
CA ARG A 238 1.97 0.25 21.76
C ARG A 238 3.20 0.72 22.56
N ALA A 239 4.32 0.95 21.89
CA ALA A 239 5.59 1.24 22.55
C ALA A 239 5.73 2.71 22.98
N CYS A 240 5.15 3.62 22.22
CA CYS A 240 5.35 5.06 22.39
C CYS A 240 4.09 5.82 22.81
N ALA A 241 2.92 5.18 22.74
CA ALA A 241 1.63 5.72 23.17
C ALA A 241 1.32 7.17 22.69
N PRO A 242 1.54 7.52 21.41
CA PRO A 242 1.11 8.81 20.89
C PRO A 242 -0.42 8.93 20.95
N GLN A 243 -0.93 10.15 21.20
CA GLN A 243 -2.37 10.39 21.17
C GLN A 243 -2.92 10.41 19.75
N GLN A 244 -2.11 10.90 18.80
CA GLN A 244 -2.41 10.94 17.38
C GLN A 244 -1.27 10.29 16.62
N LEU A 245 -1.58 9.41 15.68
CA LEU A 245 -0.61 8.73 14.86
C LEU A 245 -1.14 8.56 13.45
N THR A 246 -0.30 8.85 12.47
CA THR A 246 -0.49 8.54 11.06
C THR A 246 0.80 7.93 10.54
N VAL A 247 0.70 6.75 9.92
CA VAL A 247 1.79 6.10 9.20
C VAL A 247 1.39 5.98 7.75
N TYR A 248 2.24 6.50 6.87
CA TYR A 248 2.04 6.49 5.43
C TYR A 248 3.28 5.99 4.72
N ALA A 249 3.18 4.88 4.01
CA ALA A 249 4.27 4.42 3.16
C ALA A 249 3.93 4.57 1.68
N ARG A 250 4.96 4.87 0.89
CA ARG A 250 4.91 4.94 -0.57
C ARG A 250 5.94 3.99 -1.15
N TYR A 251 5.47 2.87 -1.68
CA TYR A 251 6.34 1.83 -2.25
C TYR A 251 6.57 2.05 -3.75
N THR A 252 7.70 1.54 -4.24
CA THR A 252 8.01 1.50 -5.67
C THR A 252 7.15 0.46 -6.37
N ARG A 253 6.82 0.70 -7.65
CA ARG A 253 5.97 -0.22 -8.40
C ARG A 253 6.60 -1.60 -8.63
N ARG A 254 5.74 -2.61 -8.74
CA ARG A 254 6.06 -3.93 -9.30
C ARG A 254 5.10 -4.25 -10.43
N GLY A 255 5.66 -4.52 -11.62
CA GLY A 255 4.88 -4.90 -12.79
C GLY A 255 3.81 -3.89 -13.17
N GLY A 256 4.11 -2.58 -13.03
CA GLY A 256 3.21 -1.50 -13.44
C GLY A 256 2.28 -0.97 -12.35
N LEU A 257 2.25 -1.58 -11.16
CA LEU A 257 1.43 -1.13 -10.03
C LEU A 257 2.27 -0.82 -8.78
N ASP A 258 1.98 0.30 -8.12
CA ASP A 258 2.45 0.58 -6.76
C ASP A 258 1.34 0.49 -5.71
N ILE A 259 1.73 0.41 -4.45
CA ILE A 259 0.84 0.37 -3.29
C ILE A 259 1.34 1.40 -2.27
N ASN A 260 0.44 2.23 -1.77
CA ASN A 260 0.74 3.29 -0.82
C ASN A 260 -0.21 3.17 0.38
N PRO A 261 0.07 2.27 1.33
CA PRO A 261 -0.79 2.08 2.50
C PRO A 261 -0.69 3.26 3.44
N TRP A 262 -1.85 3.76 3.85
CA TRP A 262 -2.00 4.87 4.78
C TRP A 262 -2.89 4.43 5.95
N ARG A 263 -2.44 4.65 7.19
CA ARG A 263 -3.14 4.28 8.44
C ARG A 263 -3.09 5.45 9.41
N SER A 264 -4.23 5.81 10.01
CA SER A 264 -4.32 6.93 10.96
C SER A 264 -5.42 6.73 11.99
N ASN A 265 -5.26 7.28 13.20
CA ASN A 265 -6.35 7.38 14.19
C ASN A 265 -6.91 8.81 14.35
N CYS A 266 -6.44 9.78 13.56
CA CYS A 266 -6.72 11.19 13.80
C CYS A 266 -6.97 12.03 12.55
N ALA A 267 -6.59 11.54 11.37
CA ALA A 267 -6.62 12.30 10.13
C ALA A 267 -7.48 11.62 9.07
N GLU A 268 -7.68 12.31 7.95
CA GLU A 268 -8.25 11.77 6.72
C GLU A 268 -7.12 11.46 5.74
N PRO A 269 -7.30 10.48 4.83
CA PRO A 269 -6.27 10.11 3.88
C PRO A 269 -5.93 11.24 2.90
N PRO A 270 -4.71 11.25 2.34
CA PRO A 270 -4.29 12.30 1.42
C PRO A 270 -5.19 12.34 0.19
N ARG A 271 -5.61 13.57 -0.20
CA ARG A 271 -6.46 13.79 -1.38
C ARG A 271 -5.68 13.61 -2.68
N HIS A 272 -4.44 14.09 -2.71
CA HIS A 272 -3.54 13.97 -3.85
C HIS A 272 -2.69 12.70 -3.72
N ASN A 273 -2.38 12.06 -4.83
CA ASN A 273 -1.53 10.87 -4.92
C ASN A 273 -0.23 11.22 -5.68
N THR A 274 0.51 12.21 -5.20
CA THR A 274 1.76 12.64 -5.83
C THR A 274 2.82 11.58 -5.63
N ARG A 275 3.50 11.17 -6.72
CA ARG A 275 4.56 10.17 -6.66
C ARG A 275 5.87 10.74 -6.11
N THR A 276 6.63 9.91 -5.40
CA THR A 276 8.02 10.22 -5.02
C THR A 276 8.98 9.82 -6.14
N ALA A 277 10.26 10.21 -6.05
CA ALA A 277 11.22 10.05 -7.14
C ALA A 277 11.45 8.59 -7.59
N ARG A 278 11.27 7.61 -6.70
CA ARG A 278 11.56 6.19 -6.98
C ARG A 278 10.35 5.38 -7.44
N GLN A 279 9.14 5.93 -7.43
CA GLN A 279 7.92 5.16 -7.67
C GLN A 279 7.66 4.77 -9.11
#